data_AF-X1CNB6-F1
#
_entry.id   AF-X1CNB6-F1
#
_cell.length_a   1.000
_cell.length_b   1.000
_cell.length_c   1.000
_cell.angle_alpha   90.00
_cell.angle_beta   90.00
_cell.angle_gamma   90.00
#
_symmetry.space_group_name_H-M   'P 1'
#
loop_
_entity.id
_entity.type
_entity.pdbx_description
1 polymer ?
#
loop_
_entity_poly.entity_id
_entity_poly.type
_entity_poly.pdbx_seq_one_letter_code
_entity_poly.pdbx_strand_id
1 'polypeptide(L)'
;AGVYLFGRLFPFFSLSATAMVIFLIIGTISMLLASTMAMVSRDIKQVWAYSTISQLGFMIMGLAAGSYFAGMFHLTTHAGFKALLFLCAGVFIHAFETNDVFEIGRQGGRRLKIPMICTVIGAAALAGLPPFSGFFSKELILAALADLKNPVWLVAGLLGAFLTAYYTFRLIFIILRPEDIQDETDTHHDHGHGGYWLMGWPLILLAAITVILGFLEGTLGDFFKAQQFIQTNGGGHHAWLPFAALGSAGAGVVLAWIEYGRRGASRIGFVEKLCR
;
A
#
# COMPACT_ATOMS: atom_id res chain seq x y z
N ALA A 1 -1.73 -6.77 15.35
CA ALA A 1 -1.34 -7.60 16.51
C ALA A 1 0.09 -8.13 16.38
N GLY A 2 0.42 -8.93 15.36
CA GLY A 2 1.75 -9.54 15.21
C GLY A 2 2.91 -8.53 15.18
N VAL A 3 2.85 -7.51 14.32
CA VAL A 3 3.88 -6.45 14.25
C VAL A 3 4.05 -5.70 15.58
N TYR A 4 2.96 -5.46 16.31
CA TYR A 4 3.02 -4.83 17.63
C TYR A 4 3.71 -5.73 18.67
N LEU A 5 3.44 -7.04 18.67
CA LEU A 5 4.14 -7.99 19.53
C LEU A 5 5.63 -8.01 19.22
N PHE A 6 6.00 -8.03 17.94
CA PHE A 6 7.40 -7.89 17.53
C PHE A 6 8.01 -6.60 18.06
N GLY A 7 7.35 -5.46 17.87
CA GLY A 7 7.80 -4.17 18.37
C GLY A 7 7.99 -4.15 19.89
N ARG A 8 7.14 -4.85 20.65
CA ARG A 8 7.27 -4.99 22.11
C ARG A 8 8.45 -5.87 22.53
N LEU A 9 8.72 -6.94 21.79
CA LEU A 9 9.85 -7.83 22.00
C LEU A 9 11.12 -7.38 21.27
N PHE A 10 11.09 -6.22 20.62
CA PHE A 10 12.21 -5.69 19.84
C PHE A 10 13.52 -5.64 20.62
N PRO A 11 13.59 -5.12 21.88
CA PRO A 11 14.83 -5.13 22.66
C PRO A 11 15.43 -6.52 22.85
N PHE A 12 14.60 -7.55 22.90
CA PHE A 12 15.02 -8.93 23.06
C PHE A 12 15.54 -9.50 21.74
N PHE A 13 14.80 -9.29 20.63
CA PHE A 13 15.22 -9.77 19.31
C PHE A 13 16.48 -9.07 18.80
N SER A 14 16.67 -7.77 19.10
CA SER A 14 17.84 -7.01 18.68
C SER A 14 19.16 -7.51 19.27
N LEU A 15 19.12 -8.32 20.33
CA LEU A 15 20.31 -8.97 20.92
C LEU A 15 20.80 -10.18 20.10
N SER A 16 19.97 -10.71 19.18
CA SER A 16 20.30 -11.88 18.38
C SER A 16 20.29 -11.54 16.89
N ALA A 17 21.49 -11.40 16.31
CA ALA A 17 21.65 -11.17 14.87
C ALA A 17 20.98 -12.27 14.04
N THR A 18 21.06 -13.53 14.47
CA THR A 18 20.41 -14.67 13.79
C THR A 18 18.89 -14.51 13.78
N ALA A 19 18.27 -14.10 14.89
CA ALA A 19 16.83 -13.87 14.94
C ALA A 19 16.41 -12.77 13.96
N MET A 20 17.11 -11.63 13.96
CA MET A 20 16.84 -10.52 13.05
C MET A 20 16.93 -10.95 11.57
N VAL A 21 17.94 -11.74 11.21
CA VAL A 21 18.06 -12.28 9.84
C VAL A 21 16.91 -13.21 9.48
N ILE A 22 16.47 -14.09 10.38
CA ILE A 22 15.30 -14.97 10.15
C ILE A 22 14.05 -14.12 9.88
N PHE A 23 13.83 -13.05 10.64
CA PHE A 23 12.69 -12.17 10.42
C PHE A 23 12.78 -11.35 9.13
N LEU A 24 13.98 -10.93 8.71
CA LEU A 24 14.21 -10.35 7.39
C LEU A 24 13.81 -11.33 6.28
N ILE A 25 14.20 -12.61 6.39
CA ILE A 25 13.84 -13.67 5.42
C ILE A 25 12.31 -13.84 5.36
N ILE A 26 11.67 -14.04 6.52
CA ILE A 26 10.21 -14.26 6.61
C ILE A 26 9.44 -13.05 6.06
N GLY A 27 9.84 -11.84 6.46
CA GLY A 27 9.25 -10.60 5.99
C GLY A 27 9.37 -10.44 4.47
N THR A 28 10.54 -10.74 3.92
CA THR A 28 10.82 -10.68 2.48
C THR A 28 9.96 -11.68 1.70
N ILE A 29 9.94 -12.95 2.12
CA ILE A 29 9.16 -13.99 1.44
C ILE A 29 7.67 -13.66 1.48
N SER A 30 7.16 -13.28 2.65
CA SER A 30 5.75 -12.93 2.83
C SER A 30 5.36 -11.71 2.00
N MET A 31 6.22 -10.70 1.96
CA MET A 31 6.04 -9.52 1.12
C MET A 31 5.92 -9.87 -0.36
N LEU A 32 6.87 -10.65 -0.89
CA LEU A 32 6.91 -10.97 -2.32
C LEU A 32 5.76 -11.89 -2.73
N LEU A 33 5.48 -12.96 -1.97
CA LEU A 33 4.39 -13.88 -2.27
C LEU A 33 3.02 -13.19 -2.24
N ALA A 34 2.78 -12.34 -1.24
CA ALA A 34 1.51 -11.63 -1.16
C ALA A 34 1.38 -10.57 -2.27
N SER A 35 2.49 -9.91 -2.64
CA SER A 35 2.47 -8.94 -3.74
C SER A 35 2.16 -9.61 -5.08
N THR A 36 2.69 -10.81 -5.34
CA THR A 36 2.38 -11.55 -6.57
C THR A 36 0.94 -12.04 -6.63
N MET A 37 0.38 -12.49 -5.50
CA MET A 37 -1.04 -12.83 -5.41
C MET A 37 -1.92 -11.60 -5.66
N ALA A 38 -1.60 -10.44 -5.08
CA ALA A 38 -2.35 -9.19 -5.30
C ALA A 38 -2.37 -8.75 -6.78
N MET A 39 -1.32 -9.03 -7.55
CA MET A 39 -1.24 -8.66 -8.96
C MET A 39 -2.25 -9.38 -9.85
N VAL A 40 -2.63 -10.60 -9.49
CA VAL A 40 -3.51 -11.45 -10.32
C VAL A 40 -4.95 -11.49 -9.77
N SER A 41 -5.17 -11.07 -8.52
CA SER A 41 -6.50 -11.00 -7.93
C SER A 41 -7.43 -10.07 -8.73
N ARG A 42 -8.67 -10.53 -8.94
CA ARG A 42 -9.77 -9.75 -9.52
C ARG A 42 -10.70 -9.19 -8.46
N ASP A 43 -10.77 -9.82 -7.29
CA ASP A 43 -11.58 -9.34 -6.19
C ASP A 43 -10.91 -8.15 -5.47
N ILE A 44 -11.62 -7.01 -5.38
CA ILE A 44 -11.11 -5.78 -4.75
C ILE A 44 -10.69 -5.98 -3.29
N LYS A 45 -11.46 -6.74 -2.50
CA LYS A 45 -11.12 -7.04 -1.09
C LYS A 45 -9.90 -7.93 -1.02
N GLN A 46 -9.78 -8.93 -1.90
CA GLN A 46 -8.60 -9.78 -1.96
C GLN A 46 -7.33 -8.99 -2.30
N VAL A 47 -7.39 -8.07 -3.27
CA VAL A 47 -6.25 -7.17 -3.58
C VAL A 47 -5.83 -6.38 -2.34
N TRP A 48 -6.78 -5.81 -1.59
CA TRP A 48 -6.48 -5.06 -0.37
C TRP A 48 -6.00 -5.94 0.80
N ALA A 49 -6.44 -7.19 0.86
CA ALA A 49 -6.01 -8.16 1.86
C ALA A 49 -4.57 -8.63 1.60
N TYR A 50 -4.26 -9.05 0.36
CA TYR A 50 -2.89 -9.46 -0.01
C TYR A 50 -1.90 -8.32 0.13
N SER A 51 -2.29 -7.10 -0.23
CA SER A 51 -1.44 -5.94 0.02
C SER A 51 -1.22 -5.65 1.52
N THR A 52 -2.16 -6.03 2.40
CA THR A 52 -1.93 -5.97 3.85
C THR A 52 -0.88 -6.99 4.28
N ILE A 53 -0.96 -8.23 3.81
CA ILE A 53 0.07 -9.25 4.09
C ILE A 53 1.44 -8.76 3.58
N SER A 54 1.47 -8.14 2.41
CA SER A 54 2.69 -7.59 1.83
C SER A 54 3.31 -6.48 2.68
N GLN A 55 2.50 -5.50 3.09
CA GLN A 55 2.97 -4.39 3.94
C GLN A 55 3.33 -4.84 5.36
N LEU A 56 2.64 -5.84 5.93
CA LEU A 56 3.06 -6.43 7.20
C LEU A 56 4.44 -7.09 7.08
N GLY A 57 4.72 -7.79 5.97
CA GLY A 57 6.06 -8.30 5.66
C GLY A 57 7.10 -7.18 5.60
N PHE A 58 6.77 -6.07 4.93
CA PHE A 58 7.61 -4.88 4.83
C PHE A 58 7.89 -4.23 6.21
N MET A 59 6.89 -4.15 7.08
CA MET A 59 7.06 -3.66 8.47
C MET A 59 8.01 -4.56 9.27
N ILE A 60 7.85 -5.88 9.15
CA ILE A 60 8.74 -6.83 9.82
C ILE A 60 10.17 -6.69 9.28
N MET A 61 10.36 -6.45 7.98
CA MET A 61 11.69 -6.16 7.43
C MET A 61 12.31 -4.91 8.07
N GLY A 62 11.56 -3.81 8.21
CA GLY A 62 12.04 -2.59 8.85
C GLY A 62 12.43 -2.78 10.33
N LEU A 63 11.61 -3.51 11.09
CA LEU A 63 11.93 -3.88 12.47
C LEU A 63 13.16 -4.79 12.52
N ALA A 64 13.23 -5.80 11.66
CA ALA A 64 14.33 -6.74 11.61
C ALA A 64 15.64 -6.14 11.07
N ALA A 65 15.57 -5.03 10.34
CA ALA A 65 16.72 -4.20 9.98
C ALA A 65 17.26 -3.38 11.16
N GLY A 66 16.61 -3.43 12.33
CA GLY A 66 17.04 -2.73 13.53
C GLY A 66 16.40 -1.36 13.73
N SER A 67 15.39 -0.98 12.92
CA SER A 67 14.68 0.28 13.10
C SER A 67 13.28 0.07 13.66
N TYR A 68 13.16 0.16 15.00
CA TYR A 68 11.86 0.12 15.68
C TYR A 68 10.91 1.20 15.16
N PHE A 69 11.39 2.44 15.09
CA PHE A 69 10.58 3.58 14.68
C PHE A 69 10.05 3.42 13.25
N ALA A 70 10.89 3.01 12.29
CA ALA A 70 10.45 2.81 10.90
C ALA A 70 9.29 1.82 10.80
N GLY A 71 9.41 0.65 11.45
CA GLY A 71 8.36 -0.37 11.45
C GLY A 71 7.06 0.08 12.12
N MET A 72 7.16 0.75 13.28
CA MET A 72 5.97 1.21 14.03
C MET A 72 5.31 2.42 13.38
N PHE A 73 6.07 3.36 12.83
CA PHE A 73 5.54 4.48 12.09
C PHE A 73 4.84 4.02 10.81
N HIS A 74 5.43 3.05 10.08
CA HIS A 74 4.75 2.45 8.94
C HIS A 74 3.47 1.71 9.35
N LEU A 75 3.46 0.98 10.48
CA LEU A 75 2.24 0.37 11.02
C LEU A 75 1.13 1.41 11.26
N THR A 76 1.46 2.55 11.86
CA THR A 76 0.50 3.63 12.14
C THR A 76 -0.06 4.25 10.87
N THR A 77 0.82 4.66 9.94
CA THR A 77 0.39 5.24 8.66
C THR A 77 -0.42 4.25 7.84
N HIS A 78 -0.05 2.97 7.87
CA HIS A 78 -0.75 1.88 7.21
C HIS A 78 -2.15 1.64 7.74
N ALA A 79 -2.37 1.73 9.05
CA ALA A 79 -3.72 1.63 9.59
C ALA A 79 -4.65 2.69 8.99
N GLY A 80 -4.17 3.93 8.82
CA GLY A 80 -4.92 5.02 8.20
C GLY A 80 -5.30 4.74 6.75
N PHE A 81 -4.30 4.54 5.87
CA PHE A 81 -4.59 4.35 4.45
C PHE A 81 -5.27 3.01 4.14
N LYS A 82 -5.10 1.97 4.96
CA LYS A 82 -5.85 0.72 4.77
C LYS A 82 -7.31 0.84 5.17
N ALA A 83 -7.61 1.51 6.27
CA ALA A 83 -8.99 1.78 6.65
C ALA A 83 -9.71 2.53 5.51
N LEU A 84 -9.04 3.53 4.91
CA LEU A 84 -9.55 4.25 3.75
C LEU A 84 -9.83 3.33 2.55
N LEU A 85 -8.86 2.50 2.16
CA LEU A 85 -8.97 1.62 0.99
C LEU A 85 -10.06 0.55 1.16
N PHE A 86 -10.14 -0.09 2.33
CA PHE A 86 -11.18 -1.08 2.60
C PHE A 86 -12.57 -0.45 2.70
N LEU A 87 -12.69 0.77 3.23
CA LEU A 87 -13.97 1.47 3.27
C LEU A 87 -14.41 1.91 1.86
N CYS A 88 -13.49 2.39 1.02
CA CYS A 88 -13.77 2.66 -0.40
C CYS A 88 -14.23 1.40 -1.13
N ALA A 89 -13.54 0.26 -0.93
CA ALA A 89 -13.95 -1.02 -1.50
C ALA A 89 -15.37 -1.40 -1.06
N GLY A 90 -15.70 -1.20 0.21
CA GLY A 90 -17.06 -1.41 0.73
C GLY A 90 -18.11 -0.57 -0.01
N VAL A 91 -17.82 0.70 -0.31
CA VAL A 91 -18.72 1.56 -1.09
C VAL A 91 -18.89 1.06 -2.52
N PHE A 92 -17.81 0.65 -3.21
CA PHE A 92 -17.93 0.07 -4.55
C PHE A 92 -18.78 -1.21 -4.55
N ILE A 93 -18.52 -2.11 -3.61
CA ILE A 93 -19.25 -3.39 -3.52
C ILE A 93 -20.71 -3.14 -3.20
N HIS A 94 -21.03 -2.17 -2.34
CA HIS A 94 -22.41 -1.83 -2.04
C HIS A 94 -23.13 -1.22 -3.24
N ALA A 95 -22.44 -0.41 -4.05
CA ALA A 95 -23.04 0.27 -5.20
C ALA A 95 -23.21 -0.64 -6.44
N PHE A 96 -22.31 -1.60 -6.65
CA PHE A 96 -22.27 -2.44 -7.86
C PHE A 96 -22.58 -3.92 -7.58
N GLU A 97 -22.86 -4.28 -6.32
CA GLU A 97 -23.18 -5.63 -5.85
C GLU A 97 -22.18 -6.72 -6.27
N THR A 98 -20.95 -6.32 -6.56
CA THR A 98 -19.88 -7.20 -7.03
C THR A 98 -18.54 -6.83 -6.40
N ASN A 99 -17.68 -7.83 -6.19
CA ASN A 99 -16.31 -7.61 -5.74
C ASN A 99 -15.32 -7.59 -6.91
N ASP A 100 -15.73 -7.95 -8.13
CA ASP A 100 -14.83 -8.01 -9.28
C ASP A 100 -14.50 -6.59 -9.80
N VAL A 101 -13.22 -6.23 -9.79
CA VAL A 101 -12.74 -4.90 -10.20
C VAL A 101 -13.03 -4.57 -11.66
N PHE A 102 -13.06 -5.56 -12.55
CA PHE A 102 -13.36 -5.35 -13.97
C PHE A 102 -14.85 -5.04 -14.15
N GLU A 103 -15.71 -5.73 -13.40
CA GLU A 103 -17.15 -5.50 -13.42
C GLU A 103 -17.49 -4.12 -12.81
N ILE A 104 -16.89 -3.76 -11.67
CA ILE A 104 -17.00 -2.42 -11.07
C ILE A 104 -16.58 -1.35 -12.08
N GLY A 105 -15.50 -1.59 -12.84
CA GLY A 105 -15.08 -0.69 -13.90
C GLY A 105 -16.13 -0.53 -14.99
N ARG A 106 -16.64 -1.66 -15.52
CA ARG A 106 -17.61 -1.72 -16.63
C ARG A 106 -18.95 -1.07 -16.29
N GLN A 107 -19.42 -1.24 -15.06
CA GLN A 107 -20.64 -0.62 -14.54
C GLN A 107 -20.47 0.86 -14.18
N GLY A 108 -19.27 1.43 -14.40
CA GLY A 108 -19.04 2.86 -14.25
C GLY A 108 -18.59 3.30 -12.86
N GLY A 109 -17.81 2.49 -12.14
CA GLY A 109 -17.20 2.83 -10.84
C GLY A 109 -16.52 4.20 -10.79
N ARG A 110 -15.97 4.67 -11.91
CA ARG A 110 -15.42 6.03 -12.07
C ARG A 110 -16.41 7.18 -11.79
N ARG A 111 -17.73 6.92 -11.88
CA ARG A 111 -18.80 7.90 -11.62
C ARG A 111 -18.93 8.21 -10.11
N LEU A 112 -18.54 7.28 -9.23
CA LEU A 112 -18.48 7.49 -7.78
C LEU A 112 -17.25 8.32 -7.40
N LYS A 113 -17.33 9.64 -7.61
CA LYS A 113 -16.17 10.55 -7.50
C LYS A 113 -15.49 10.50 -6.12
N ILE A 114 -16.25 10.46 -5.03
CA ILE A 114 -15.69 10.54 -3.67
C ILE A 114 -14.88 9.26 -3.33
N PRO A 115 -15.45 8.03 -3.41
CA PRO A 115 -14.69 6.78 -3.25
C PRO A 115 -13.53 6.66 -4.22
N MET A 116 -13.67 7.12 -5.48
CA MET A 116 -12.58 7.06 -6.44
C MET A 116 -11.40 7.95 -6.05
N ILE A 117 -11.65 9.21 -5.70
CA ILE A 117 -10.61 10.14 -5.24
C ILE A 117 -9.96 9.59 -3.96
N CYS A 118 -10.76 9.12 -3.01
CA CYS A 118 -10.28 8.53 -1.77
C CYS A 118 -9.45 7.26 -2.00
N THR A 119 -9.84 6.42 -2.96
CA THR A 119 -9.08 5.23 -3.36
C THR A 119 -7.73 5.65 -3.96
N VAL A 120 -7.69 6.67 -4.81
CA VAL A 120 -6.45 7.19 -5.38
C VAL A 120 -5.54 7.76 -4.29
N ILE A 121 -6.08 8.50 -3.31
CA ILE A 121 -5.31 9.02 -2.17
C ILE A 121 -4.72 7.87 -1.34
N GLY A 122 -5.55 6.90 -0.94
CA GLY A 122 -5.11 5.74 -0.17
C GLY A 122 -4.10 4.88 -0.92
N ALA A 123 -4.27 4.75 -2.23
CA ALA A 123 -3.37 4.04 -3.11
C ALA A 123 -2.04 4.75 -3.30
N ALA A 124 -2.05 6.07 -3.47
CA ALA A 124 -0.83 6.87 -3.57
C ALA A 124 -0.04 6.82 -2.26
N ALA A 125 -0.73 6.87 -1.11
CA ALA A 125 -0.13 6.60 0.20
C ALA A 125 0.46 5.20 0.27
N LEU A 126 -0.30 4.16 -0.09
CA LEU A 126 0.17 2.77 -0.09
C LEU A 126 1.38 2.57 -1.04
N ALA A 127 1.40 3.23 -2.19
CA ALA A 127 2.51 3.16 -3.15
C ALA A 127 3.75 3.95 -2.71
N GLY A 128 3.65 4.79 -1.68
CA GLY A 128 4.75 5.61 -1.19
C GLY A 128 5.01 6.84 -2.03
N LEU A 129 3.97 7.44 -2.62
CA LEU A 129 4.12 8.66 -3.42
C LEU A 129 4.06 9.93 -2.55
N PRO A 130 4.83 10.99 -2.86
CA PRO A 130 4.72 12.27 -2.18
C PRO A 130 3.40 12.95 -2.58
N PRO A 131 2.73 13.70 -1.69
CA PRO A 131 3.12 14.05 -0.31
C PRO A 131 2.48 13.14 0.77
N PHE A 132 2.11 11.90 0.45
CA PHE A 132 1.30 11.06 1.33
C PHE A 132 2.12 10.33 2.41
N SER A 133 1.46 9.92 3.50
CA SER A 133 2.15 9.35 4.67
C SER A 133 3.00 8.12 4.41
N GLY A 134 2.66 7.32 3.41
CA GLY A 134 3.42 6.12 3.08
C GLY A 134 4.76 6.41 2.41
N PHE A 135 4.99 7.61 1.85
CA PHE A 135 6.31 8.02 1.38
C PHE A 135 7.28 8.08 2.57
N PHE A 136 6.98 8.94 3.55
CA PHE A 136 7.80 9.13 4.75
C PHE A 136 8.09 7.81 5.47
N SER A 137 7.05 6.98 5.67
CA SER A 137 7.23 5.74 6.43
C SER A 137 7.95 4.64 5.66
N LYS A 138 7.81 4.55 4.34
CA LYS A 138 8.57 3.58 3.53
C LYS A 138 10.03 3.98 3.36
N GLU A 139 10.32 5.27 3.22
CA GLU A 139 11.69 5.78 3.15
C GLU A 139 12.51 5.36 4.38
N LEU A 140 11.93 5.46 5.59
CA LEU A 140 12.60 5.04 6.81
C LEU A 140 12.90 3.53 6.85
N ILE A 141 12.00 2.71 6.33
CA ILE A 141 12.23 1.26 6.24
C ILE A 141 13.33 0.97 5.22
N LEU A 142 13.27 1.57 4.03
CA LEU A 142 14.29 1.41 3.00
C LEU A 142 15.66 1.91 3.48
N ALA A 143 15.72 2.99 4.26
CA ALA A 143 16.96 3.52 4.83
C ALA A 143 17.56 2.51 5.82
N ALA A 144 16.74 1.94 6.71
CA ALA A 144 17.19 0.89 7.61
C ALA A 144 17.72 -0.34 6.86
N LEU A 145 17.08 -0.72 5.75
CA LEU A 145 17.54 -1.83 4.90
C LEU A 145 18.84 -1.48 4.15
N ALA A 146 19.03 -0.22 3.76
CA ALA A 146 20.24 0.27 3.10
C ALA A 146 21.47 0.29 4.02
N ASP A 147 21.26 0.45 5.33
CA ASP A 147 22.33 0.40 6.33
C ASP A 147 22.81 -1.03 6.64
N LEU A 148 22.07 -2.06 6.18
CA LEU A 148 22.50 -3.45 6.32
C LEU A 148 23.67 -3.75 5.36
N LYS A 149 24.63 -4.56 5.83
CA LYS A 149 25.79 -4.96 5.03
C LYS A 149 25.44 -5.70 3.73
N ASN A 150 24.30 -6.38 3.69
CA ASN A 150 23.88 -7.16 2.53
C ASN A 150 22.82 -6.37 1.74
N PRO A 151 23.13 -5.91 0.50
CA PRO A 151 22.22 -5.10 -0.30
C PRO A 151 20.98 -5.87 -0.79
N VAL A 152 20.96 -7.21 -0.70
CA VAL A 152 19.81 -8.03 -1.09
C VAL A 152 18.53 -7.58 -0.37
N TRP A 153 18.62 -7.16 0.89
CA TRP A 153 17.47 -6.69 1.65
C TRP A 153 16.87 -5.41 1.09
N LEU A 154 17.73 -4.47 0.70
CA LEU A 154 17.30 -3.23 0.06
C LEU A 154 16.71 -3.51 -1.33
N VAL A 155 17.36 -4.35 -2.14
CA VAL A 155 16.84 -4.74 -3.46
C VAL A 155 15.46 -5.39 -3.33
N ALA A 156 15.29 -6.29 -2.37
CA ALA A 156 13.98 -6.90 -2.08
C ALA A 156 12.95 -5.86 -1.65
N GLY A 157 13.32 -4.89 -0.80
CA GLY A 157 12.45 -3.80 -0.38
C GLY A 157 12.01 -2.90 -1.54
N LEU A 158 12.96 -2.51 -2.41
CA LEU A 158 12.67 -1.73 -3.63
C LEU A 158 11.78 -2.49 -4.61
N LEU A 159 11.99 -3.81 -4.75
CA LEU A 159 11.11 -4.68 -5.53
C LEU A 159 9.70 -4.73 -4.91
N GLY A 160 9.59 -4.84 -3.59
CA GLY A 160 8.32 -4.76 -2.87
C GLY A 160 7.58 -3.44 -3.10
N ALA A 161 8.31 -2.32 -3.12
CA ALA A 161 7.76 -1.00 -3.44
C ALA A 161 7.24 -0.93 -4.89
N PHE A 162 8.02 -1.43 -5.85
CA PHE A 162 7.63 -1.56 -7.25
C PHE A 162 6.35 -2.40 -7.42
N LEU A 163 6.31 -3.60 -6.85
CA LEU A 163 5.14 -4.49 -6.94
C LEU A 163 3.91 -3.86 -6.27
N THR A 164 4.11 -3.15 -5.16
CA THR A 164 3.04 -2.41 -4.47
C THR A 164 2.43 -1.34 -5.33
N ALA A 165 3.26 -0.51 -5.96
CA ALA A 165 2.78 0.50 -6.89
C ALA A 165 2.04 -0.15 -8.07
N TYR A 166 2.61 -1.22 -8.66
CA TYR A 166 2.01 -1.90 -9.80
C TYR A 166 0.62 -2.48 -9.51
N TYR A 167 0.44 -3.33 -8.48
CA TYR A 167 -0.88 -3.94 -8.24
C TYR A 167 -1.92 -2.90 -7.82
N THR A 168 -1.51 -1.84 -7.12
CA THR A 168 -2.40 -0.80 -6.63
C THR A 168 -2.92 0.05 -7.80
N PHE A 169 -2.02 0.49 -8.67
CA PHE A 169 -2.40 1.29 -9.83
C PHE A 169 -3.06 0.48 -10.93
N ARG A 170 -2.75 -0.82 -11.06
CA ARG A 170 -3.53 -1.77 -11.88
C ARG A 170 -5.01 -1.67 -11.53
N LEU A 171 -5.35 -1.82 -10.24
CA LEU A 171 -6.74 -1.75 -9.78
C LEU A 171 -7.38 -0.40 -10.11
N ILE A 172 -6.68 0.70 -9.86
CA ILE A 172 -7.16 2.05 -10.18
C ILE A 172 -7.46 2.21 -11.68
N PHE A 173 -6.55 1.76 -12.54
CA PHE A 173 -6.71 1.93 -13.98
C PHE A 173 -7.83 1.05 -14.54
N ILE A 174 -8.03 -0.16 -14.01
CA ILE A 174 -9.17 -1.01 -14.37
C ILE A 174 -10.50 -0.28 -14.12
N ILE A 175 -10.65 0.36 -12.94
CA ILE A 175 -11.89 1.06 -12.59
C ILE A 175 -12.03 2.40 -13.34
N LEU A 176 -10.95 3.17 -13.49
CA LEU A 176 -10.99 4.48 -14.15
C LEU A 176 -11.20 4.40 -15.67
N ARG A 177 -10.61 3.40 -16.31
CA ARG A 177 -10.63 3.21 -17.76
C ARG A 177 -11.07 1.80 -18.07
N PRO A 178 -12.37 1.47 -17.96
CA PRO A 178 -12.91 0.19 -18.43
C PRO A 178 -12.81 0.09 -19.97
N GLU A 179 -12.84 -1.14 -20.49
CA GLU A 179 -12.77 -1.42 -21.94
C GLU A 179 -14.11 -1.16 -22.60
N ASP A 180 -15.12 -1.81 -22.04
CA ASP A 180 -16.51 -1.59 -22.36
C ASP A 180 -17.17 -0.88 -21.17
N ILE A 181 -18.04 0.07 -21.49
CA ILE A 181 -18.97 0.64 -20.52
C ILE A 181 -20.31 0.04 -20.86
N GLN A 182 -20.96 -0.59 -19.89
CA GLN A 182 -22.37 -0.94 -20.09
C GLN A 182 -23.16 0.38 -20.14
N ASP A 183 -23.68 0.71 -21.32
CA ASP A 183 -24.69 1.75 -21.46
C ASP A 183 -25.95 1.24 -20.76
N GLU A 184 -26.31 1.87 -19.64
CA GLU A 184 -27.50 1.51 -18.87
C GLU A 184 -28.74 1.86 -19.68
N THR A 185 -29.42 0.83 -20.19
CA THR A 185 -30.87 0.84 -20.32
C THR A 185 -31.47 0.84 -18.90
N ASP A 186 -31.80 2.03 -18.39
CA ASP A 186 -32.91 2.38 -17.47
C ASP A 186 -33.25 1.57 -16.21
N THR A 187 -32.49 0.56 -15.77
CA THR A 187 -32.94 -0.26 -14.62
C THR A 187 -31.83 -0.69 -13.68
N HIS A 188 -31.30 0.21 -12.84
CA HIS A 188 -30.88 -0.18 -11.49
C HIS A 188 -30.97 1.03 -10.55
N HIS A 189 -31.92 0.90 -9.62
CA HIS A 189 -32.25 1.75 -8.47
C HIS A 189 -31.44 3.03 -8.28
N ASP A 190 -32.16 4.13 -8.45
CA ASP A 190 -31.99 5.42 -7.79
C ASP A 190 -31.91 5.22 -6.26
N HIS A 191 -30.79 4.66 -5.78
CA HIS A 191 -30.39 4.76 -4.39
C HIS A 191 -29.99 6.22 -4.19
N GLY A 192 -31.03 7.02 -3.90
CA GLY A 192 -31.03 8.46 -3.95
C GLY A 192 -29.74 9.07 -3.42
N HIS A 193 -29.29 10.10 -4.12
CA HIS A 193 -28.12 10.92 -3.82
C HIS A 193 -27.97 11.35 -2.33
N GLY A 194 -29.03 11.25 -1.52
CA GLY A 194 -29.00 11.49 -0.08
C GLY A 194 -28.23 10.45 0.76
N GLY A 195 -28.20 9.16 0.39
CA GLY A 195 -27.52 8.12 1.19
C GLY A 195 -26.00 8.09 1.01
N TYR A 196 -25.54 8.40 -0.20
CA TYR A 196 -24.13 8.36 -0.57
C TYR A 196 -23.27 9.39 0.18
N TRP A 197 -23.85 10.53 0.58
CA TRP A 197 -23.14 11.55 1.35
C TRP A 197 -22.76 11.08 2.77
N LEU A 198 -23.60 10.26 3.41
CA LEU A 198 -23.29 9.67 4.72
C LEU A 198 -22.11 8.69 4.64
N MET A 199 -21.92 8.02 3.51
CA MET A 199 -20.74 7.17 3.28
C MET A 199 -19.49 7.98 2.91
N GLY A 200 -19.66 9.19 2.36
CA GLY A 200 -18.56 10.06 1.92
C GLY A 200 -17.77 10.68 3.07
N TRP A 201 -18.43 11.11 4.15
CA TRP A 201 -17.74 11.79 5.26
C TRP A 201 -16.64 10.95 5.94
N PRO A 202 -16.89 9.67 6.32
CA PRO A 202 -15.84 8.82 6.86
C PRO A 202 -14.64 8.64 5.92
N LEU A 203 -14.87 8.57 4.59
CA LEU A 203 -13.80 8.47 3.60
C LEU A 203 -12.94 9.73 3.55
N ILE A 204 -13.57 10.90 3.54
CA ILE A 204 -12.87 12.19 3.53
C ILE A 204 -12.03 12.35 4.80
N LEU A 205 -12.60 12.00 5.96
CA LEU A 205 -11.87 12.03 7.24
C LEU A 205 -10.64 11.11 7.21
N LEU A 206 -10.78 9.88 6.73
CA LEU A 206 -9.68 8.93 6.61
C LEU A 206 -8.63 9.36 5.57
N ALA A 207 -9.06 9.99 4.47
CA ALA A 207 -8.17 10.58 3.49
C ALA A 207 -7.34 11.73 4.09
N ALA A 208 -7.96 12.61 4.87
CA ALA A 208 -7.26 13.66 5.60
C ALA A 208 -6.25 13.09 6.59
N ILE A 209 -6.64 12.07 7.38
CA ILE A 209 -5.73 11.37 8.31
C ILE A 209 -4.53 10.78 7.55
N THR A 210 -4.76 10.17 6.38
CA THR A 210 -3.71 9.59 5.54
C THR A 210 -2.71 10.63 5.03
N VAL A 211 -3.14 11.86 4.79
CA VAL A 211 -2.21 12.95 4.41
C VAL A 211 -1.48 13.48 5.65
N ILE A 212 -2.22 13.80 6.71
CA ILE A 212 -1.70 14.45 7.92
C ILE A 212 -0.67 13.57 8.65
N LEU A 213 -0.91 12.26 8.77
CA LEU A 213 -0.01 11.35 9.49
C LEU A 213 1.41 11.32 8.91
N GLY A 214 1.58 11.64 7.63
CA GLY A 214 2.91 11.74 7.02
C GLY A 214 3.75 12.87 7.61
N PHE A 215 3.13 14.03 7.81
CA PHE A 215 3.79 15.22 8.35
C PHE A 215 4.05 15.15 9.85
N LEU A 216 3.44 14.18 10.55
CA LEU A 216 3.60 13.97 11.99
C LEU A 216 4.77 13.03 12.34
N GLU A 217 5.68 12.77 11.39
CA GLU A 217 6.85 11.90 11.60
C GLU A 217 7.66 12.30 12.85
N GLY A 218 8.02 13.57 13.00
CA GLY A 218 8.81 14.05 14.14
C GLY A 218 8.11 13.86 15.48
N THR A 219 6.85 14.31 15.58
CA THR A 219 6.03 14.19 16.80
C THR A 219 5.82 12.73 17.21
N LEU A 220 5.56 11.85 16.23
CA LEU A 220 5.41 10.42 16.48
C LEU A 220 6.75 9.78 16.85
N GLY A 221 7.85 10.21 16.24
CA GLY A 221 9.20 9.78 16.60
C GLY A 221 9.52 10.05 18.06
N ASP A 222 9.22 11.26 18.53
CA ASP A 222 9.45 11.64 19.93
C ASP A 222 8.54 10.88 20.89
N PHE A 223 7.27 10.64 20.52
CA PHE A 223 6.36 9.78 21.27
C PHE A 223 6.89 8.34 21.39
N PHE A 224 7.39 7.75 20.30
CA PHE A 224 7.92 6.39 20.32
C PHE A 224 9.24 6.28 21.08
N LYS A 225 10.13 7.27 20.99
CA LYS A 225 11.35 7.36 21.82
C LYS A 225 11.02 7.44 23.31
N ALA A 226 9.97 8.17 23.68
CA ALA A 226 9.55 8.23 25.08
C ALA A 226 9.02 6.88 25.61
N GLN A 227 8.48 6.01 24.74
CA GLN A 227 7.95 4.70 25.13
C GLN A 227 8.99 3.58 25.18
N GLN A 228 10.12 3.71 24.51
CA GLN A 228 11.20 2.72 24.53
C GLN A 228 12.54 3.41 24.72
N PHE A 229 13.27 3.04 25.78
CA PHE A 229 14.67 3.42 26.07
C PHE A 229 15.67 2.85 25.02
N ILE A 230 15.31 2.86 23.75
CA ILE A 230 16.13 2.37 22.64
C ILE A 230 16.61 3.58 21.87
N GLN A 231 17.94 3.71 21.71
CA GLN A 231 18.49 4.66 20.75
C GLN A 231 17.94 4.33 19.38
N THR A 232 17.07 5.21 18.85
CA THR A 232 16.71 5.18 17.45
C THR A 232 17.98 5.45 16.67
N ASN A 233 18.61 4.42 16.13
CA ASN A 233 19.56 4.61 15.05
C ASN A 233 18.72 5.19 13.90
N GLY A 234 18.74 6.53 13.78
CA GLY A 234 18.25 7.19 12.59
C GLY A 234 19.03 6.59 11.42
N GLY A 235 18.33 5.95 10.49
CA GLY A 235 18.98 5.35 9.34
C GLY A 235 19.84 6.40 8.64
N GLY A 236 20.95 5.98 8.03
CA GLY A 236 21.83 6.88 7.30
C GLY A 236 21.03 7.77 6.34
N HIS A 237 21.36 9.06 6.28
CA HIS A 237 20.77 9.97 5.31
C HIS A 237 21.32 9.65 3.91
N HIS A 238 20.71 8.65 3.26
CA HIS A 238 21.04 8.27 1.89
C HIS A 238 20.30 9.19 0.91
N ALA A 239 20.95 10.28 0.48
CA ALA A 239 20.34 11.27 -0.42
C ALA A 239 19.80 10.67 -1.74
N TRP A 240 20.38 9.55 -2.20
CA TRP A 240 19.97 8.85 -3.43
C TRP A 240 18.74 7.96 -3.24
N LEU A 241 18.45 7.55 -2.01
CA LEU A 241 17.46 6.52 -1.70
C LEU A 241 16.02 6.95 -2.03
N PRO A 242 15.56 8.18 -1.71
CA PRO A 242 14.23 8.62 -2.12
C PRO A 242 14.05 8.59 -3.64
N PHE A 243 15.09 8.93 -4.40
CA PHE A 243 15.02 8.86 -5.86
C PHE A 243 14.94 7.42 -6.36
N ALA A 244 15.66 6.49 -5.74
CA ALA A 244 15.57 5.07 -6.09
C ALA A 244 14.21 4.47 -5.74
N ALA A 245 13.66 4.81 -4.57
CA ALA A 245 12.34 4.37 -4.13
C ALA A 245 11.22 4.94 -5.01
N LEU A 246 11.25 6.24 -5.29
CA LEU A 246 10.31 6.89 -6.22
C LEU A 246 10.47 6.36 -7.64
N GLY A 247 11.70 6.07 -8.07
CA GLY A 247 11.97 5.44 -9.35
C GLY A 247 11.35 4.04 -9.44
N SER A 248 11.48 3.23 -8.39
CA SER A 248 10.88 1.88 -8.35
C SER A 248 9.35 1.94 -8.31
N ALA A 249 8.77 2.79 -7.47
CA ALA A 249 7.32 2.98 -7.40
C ALA A 249 6.79 3.51 -8.75
N GLY A 250 7.45 4.54 -9.30
CA GLY A 250 7.12 5.16 -10.58
C GLY A 250 7.17 4.16 -11.73
N ALA A 251 8.20 3.31 -11.80
CA ALA A 251 8.27 2.24 -12.79
C ALA A 251 7.09 1.27 -12.68
N GLY A 252 6.66 0.93 -11.46
CA GLY A 252 5.47 0.10 -11.22
C GLY A 252 4.19 0.77 -11.70
N VAL A 253 4.02 2.07 -11.42
CA VAL A 253 2.87 2.86 -11.93
C VAL A 253 2.87 2.95 -13.45
N VAL A 254 4.02 3.22 -14.06
CA VAL A 254 4.17 3.32 -15.52
C VAL A 254 3.84 1.98 -16.18
N LEU A 255 4.35 0.87 -15.65
CA LEU A 255 4.05 -0.46 -16.18
C LEU A 255 2.55 -0.77 -16.07
N ALA A 256 1.93 -0.49 -14.92
CA ALA A 256 0.49 -0.64 -14.75
C ALA A 256 -0.31 0.23 -15.73
N TRP A 257 0.14 1.45 -16.01
CA TRP A 257 -0.48 2.33 -16.98
C TRP A 257 -0.37 1.79 -18.42
N ILE A 258 0.78 1.24 -18.79
CA ILE A 258 0.98 0.62 -20.12
C ILE A 258 0.05 -0.60 -20.28
N GLU A 259 -0.08 -1.45 -19.27
CA GLU A 259 -0.83 -2.71 -19.36
C GLU A 259 -2.34 -2.56 -19.14
N TYR A 260 -2.79 -1.54 -18.39
CA TYR A 260 -4.20 -1.36 -18.01
C TYR A 260 -4.79 0.02 -18.31
N GLY A 261 -3.97 1.08 -18.40
CA GLY A 261 -4.44 2.46 -18.53
C GLY A 261 -4.42 3.05 -19.94
N ARG A 262 -3.57 2.55 -20.84
CA ARG A 262 -3.44 3.03 -22.21
C ARG A 262 -4.66 2.62 -23.07
N ARG A 263 -5.00 3.41 -24.08
CA ARG A 263 -6.00 3.01 -25.09
C ARG A 263 -5.52 1.75 -25.83
N GLY A 264 -6.34 0.70 -25.86
CA GLY A 264 -5.98 -0.59 -26.45
C GLY A 264 -5.00 -1.43 -25.61
N ALA A 265 -4.90 -1.18 -24.31
CA ALA A 265 -4.03 -1.95 -23.43
C ALA A 265 -4.48 -3.41 -23.32
N SER A 266 -3.52 -4.33 -23.15
CA SER A 266 -3.78 -5.77 -23.15
C SER A 266 -4.63 -6.26 -21.98
N ARG A 267 -4.68 -5.51 -20.86
CA ARG A 267 -5.32 -5.86 -19.57
C ARG A 267 -4.95 -7.21 -18.96
N ILE A 268 -4.00 -7.90 -19.56
CA ILE A 268 -3.30 -9.05 -19.02
C ILE A 268 -2.00 -8.53 -18.41
N GLY A 269 -1.82 -8.80 -17.12
CA GLY A 269 -0.65 -8.33 -16.39
C GLY A 269 0.59 -9.15 -16.75
N PHE A 270 1.79 -8.58 -16.59
CA PHE A 270 3.03 -9.29 -16.95
C PHE A 270 3.18 -10.66 -16.26
N VAL A 271 2.73 -10.80 -15.01
CA VAL A 271 2.74 -12.10 -14.29
C VAL A 271 1.78 -13.10 -14.93
N GLU A 272 0.59 -12.65 -15.34
CA GLU A 272 -0.39 -13.51 -16.00
C GLU A 272 0.13 -13.97 -17.38
N LYS A 273 0.90 -13.12 -18.08
CA LYS A 273 1.56 -13.50 -19.36
C LYS A 273 2.62 -14.58 -19.18
N LEU A 274 3.34 -14.60 -18.05
CA LEU A 274 4.39 -15.59 -17.78
C LEU A 274 3.84 -16.97 -17.42
N CYS A 275 2.57 -17.06 -17.00
CA CYS A 275 1.91 -18.30 -16.61
C CYS A 275 1.05 -18.93 -17.72
N ARG A 276 1.00 -18.32 -18.91
CA ARG A 276 0.35 -18.87 -20.11
C ARG A 276 1.38 -19.44 -21.06
#